data_AF-A0AAW0LA37-F1
#
_entry.id   AF-A0AAW0LA37-F1
#
_cell.length_a   1.000
_cell.length_b   1.000
_cell.length_c   1.000
_cell.angle_alpha   90.00
_cell.angle_beta   90.00
_cell.angle_gamma   90.00
#
_symmetry.space_group_name_H-M   'P 1'
#
loop_
_entity.id
_entity.type
_entity.pdbx_description
1 polymer ?
#
loop_
_entity_poly.entity_id
_entity_poly.type
_entity_poly.pdbx_seq_one_letter_code
_entity_poly.pdbx_strand_id
1 'polypeptide(L)'
;MEDEGGERSSIVIGLIENRAKEVGVAAFDLRSASLHLSQYIETSSSYQNTKTLLHFYDPMVIIVTPNKLAPDGMVGVSELVDRFYATVKKVVMGRGCFDDTKGAVLIKNLAAKEPSALGLDTYYKQYYLCLAATAATIKWTEAEKGVIVTNHSLLVTFNGSFDHMNIDATSVQNLEIIEPLHSTLWGTSNKKRSLFHMLKTTKTIGGTRLLRANLLQPLKDIETINARLDCLDELMSNEQLFFGLSQVLRKFPKETDRVLCHFCFKPKKVTNGVLGIDYARRSQMLISSIILLKTALDALPLLSKALKDAKSFLLENVYKSICENEKYASIRKRIGEVIDEDVLHARVPFVARTQQCFAVKAGIDGILDIARRSFCDTSEAIHNLATKYREDFKLPNLKLPFNSRQGFYFSIPQKDIQGKLPSKFIQVLKHGNNIHCSTLELASLNVRNKSAAAECYIRTEVCLEALLDTIREDVSVLTLLAEVLCLLDMIVNSFAHTISTKPVDRYTRPEFTDNGPMAIDAGRHPILESIHNDFIPNNIFLSEASNMVIVMGPNILVAMFLLASQLLG
;
A
#
# COMPACT_ATOMS: atom_id res chain seq x y z
N MET A 1 -12.06 -34.28 33.20
CA MET A 1 -11.23 -35.16 32.35
C MET A 1 -10.90 -34.35 31.11
N GLU A 2 -9.81 -33.62 30.96
CA GLU A 2 -8.65 -33.23 31.78
C GLU A 2 -8.52 -31.70 31.54
N ASP A 3 -8.39 -30.89 32.59
CA ASP A 3 -7.14 -30.20 32.89
C ASP A 3 -6.03 -30.31 31.82
N GLU A 4 -6.00 -29.34 30.91
CA GLU A 4 -4.75 -28.75 30.40
C GLU A 4 -4.80 -27.23 30.64
N GLY A 5 -4.50 -26.79 31.87
CA GLY A 5 -3.25 -26.07 32.14
C GLY A 5 -2.81 -24.89 31.27
N GLY A 6 -3.71 -24.05 30.73
CA GLY A 6 -3.34 -22.77 30.11
C GLY A 6 -3.85 -21.56 30.89
N GLU A 7 -2.97 -20.74 31.49
CA GLU A 7 -3.36 -19.44 32.02
C GLU A 7 -4.07 -18.63 30.93
N ARG A 8 -5.37 -18.34 31.12
CA ARG A 8 -6.10 -17.47 30.19
C ARG A 8 -5.51 -16.07 30.26
N SER A 9 -5.17 -15.50 29.11
CA SER A 9 -4.63 -14.15 29.00
C SER A 9 -5.49 -13.08 29.69
N SER A 10 -4.83 -12.11 30.29
CA SER A 10 -5.40 -10.96 31.00
C SER A 10 -5.41 -9.67 30.17
N ILE A 11 -5.04 -9.75 28.89
CA ILE A 11 -4.74 -8.57 28.08
C ILE A 11 -5.95 -8.14 27.25
N VAL A 12 -6.28 -6.85 27.34
CA VAL A 12 -7.33 -6.19 26.57
C VAL A 12 -6.68 -5.25 25.56
N ILE A 13 -7.03 -5.36 24.27
CA ILE A 13 -6.41 -4.54 23.22
C ILE A 13 -7.43 -3.66 22.53
N GLY A 14 -7.19 -2.36 22.50
CA GLY A 14 -7.86 -1.42 21.61
C GLY A 14 -7.10 -1.23 20.31
N LEU A 15 -7.83 -1.24 19.19
CA LEU A 15 -7.30 -1.06 17.85
C LEU A 15 -8.10 -0.01 17.07
N ILE A 16 -7.38 0.92 16.43
CA ILE A 16 -7.95 1.88 15.50
C ILE A 16 -7.03 2.07 14.31
N GLU A 17 -7.61 2.32 13.14
CA GLU A 17 -6.84 2.64 11.94
C GLU A 17 -7.32 3.94 11.29
N ASN A 18 -6.39 4.58 10.56
CA ASN A 18 -6.71 5.69 9.67
C ASN A 18 -6.73 5.25 8.20
N ARG A 19 -7.05 6.18 7.29
CA ARG A 19 -7.13 5.92 5.84
C ARG A 19 -5.78 5.59 5.19
N ALA A 20 -4.67 5.87 5.87
CA ALA A 20 -3.32 5.57 5.42
C ALA A 20 -2.81 4.19 5.90
N LYS A 21 -3.69 3.36 6.49
CA LYS A 21 -3.35 2.08 7.13
C LYS A 21 -2.35 2.22 8.29
N GLU A 22 -2.34 3.38 8.93
CA GLU A 22 -1.68 3.52 10.22
C GLU A 22 -2.59 2.93 11.28
N VAL A 23 -2.04 2.06 12.11
CA VAL A 23 -2.74 1.33 13.16
C VAL A 23 -2.23 1.83 14.50
N GLY A 24 -3.16 2.28 15.35
CA GLY A 24 -2.91 2.56 16.76
C GLY A 24 -3.38 1.38 17.61
N VAL A 25 -2.51 0.96 18.52
CA VAL A 25 -2.70 -0.17 19.43
C VAL A 25 -2.52 0.29 20.87
N ALA A 26 -3.44 -0.09 21.73
CA ALA A 26 -3.30 0.03 23.19
C ALA A 26 -3.58 -1.33 23.83
N ALA A 27 -2.55 -1.99 24.35
CA ALA A 27 -2.64 -3.26 25.04
C ALA A 27 -2.57 -3.05 26.55
N PHE A 28 -3.66 -3.33 27.25
CA PHE A 28 -3.78 -3.17 28.69
C PHE A 28 -3.76 -4.55 29.36
N ASP A 29 -2.73 -4.80 30.16
CA ASP A 29 -2.64 -6.01 30.98
C ASP A 29 -3.27 -5.78 32.35
N LEU A 30 -4.39 -6.47 32.60
CA LEU A 30 -5.13 -6.36 33.84
C LEU A 30 -4.43 -6.98 35.05
N ARG A 31 -3.46 -7.91 34.84
CA ARG A 31 -2.73 -8.56 35.93
C ARG A 31 -1.58 -7.70 36.45
N SER A 32 -0.80 -7.14 35.53
CA SER A 32 0.38 -6.34 35.86
C SER A 32 0.10 -4.84 36.00
N ALA A 33 -1.12 -4.41 35.68
CA ALA A 33 -1.50 -3.00 35.60
C ALA A 33 -0.57 -2.20 34.67
N SER A 34 -0.11 -2.82 33.58
CA SER A 34 0.71 -2.18 32.55
C SER A 34 -0.10 -1.86 31.29
N LEU A 35 0.17 -0.70 30.72
CA LEU A 35 -0.42 -0.25 29.46
C LEU A 35 0.70 -0.08 28.43
N HIS A 36 0.66 -0.90 27.39
CA HIS A 36 1.60 -0.85 26.28
C HIS A 36 0.95 -0.16 25.08
N LEU A 37 1.59 0.89 24.58
CA LEU A 37 1.10 1.70 23.47
C LEU A 37 2.02 1.55 22.27
N SER A 38 1.43 1.36 21.08
CA SER A 38 2.17 1.26 19.82
C SER A 38 1.37 1.92 18.69
N GLN A 39 2.08 2.54 17.74
CA GLN A 39 1.49 3.05 16.51
C GLN A 39 2.46 2.80 15.36
N TYR A 40 1.98 2.21 14.27
CA TYR A 40 2.82 1.83 13.13
C TYR A 40 1.98 1.79 11.84
N ILE A 41 2.66 1.79 10.69
CA ILE A 41 2.02 1.73 9.37
C ILE A 41 2.00 0.30 8.88
N GLU A 42 0.84 -0.15 8.40
CA GLU A 42 0.69 -1.47 7.81
C GLU A 42 1.04 -1.44 6.30
N THR A 43 2.17 -2.06 5.97
CA THR A 43 2.74 -2.13 4.62
C THR A 43 2.13 -3.22 3.75
N SER A 44 1.41 -4.15 4.37
CA SER A 44 0.72 -5.25 3.70
C SER A 44 -0.80 -5.01 3.64
N SER A 45 -1.56 -5.87 2.98
CA SER A 45 -3.02 -5.98 3.20
C SER A 45 -3.37 -7.17 4.09
N SER A 46 -2.36 -7.97 4.45
CA SER A 46 -2.48 -9.10 5.38
C SER A 46 -2.43 -8.67 6.84
N TYR A 47 -2.08 -7.41 7.12
CA TYR A 47 -1.96 -6.81 8.44
C TYR A 47 -0.97 -7.53 9.37
N GLN A 48 0.18 -7.94 8.82
CA GLN A 48 1.13 -8.82 9.49
C GLN A 48 1.67 -8.23 10.79
N ASN A 49 2.00 -6.93 10.84
CA ASN A 49 2.51 -6.31 12.06
C ASN A 49 1.46 -6.32 13.18
N THR A 50 0.21 -6.05 12.80
CA THR A 50 -0.93 -6.10 13.73
C THR A 50 -1.20 -7.53 14.19
N LYS A 51 -1.08 -8.53 13.32
CA LYS A 51 -1.19 -9.95 13.72
C LYS A 51 -0.08 -10.37 14.66
N THR A 52 1.16 -10.00 14.36
CA THR A 52 2.31 -10.32 15.22
C THR A 52 2.12 -9.75 16.62
N LEU A 53 1.67 -8.49 16.73
CA LEU A 53 1.39 -7.88 18.03
C LEU A 53 0.21 -8.54 18.74
N LEU A 54 -0.89 -8.83 18.04
CA LEU A 54 -2.03 -9.54 18.63
C LEU A 54 -1.67 -10.97 19.05
N HIS A 55 -0.77 -11.64 18.34
CA HIS A 55 -0.29 -12.95 18.74
C HIS A 55 0.65 -12.85 19.96
N PHE A 56 1.57 -11.88 19.95
CA PHE A 56 2.50 -11.62 21.05
C PHE A 56 1.77 -11.33 22.37
N TYR A 57 0.74 -10.49 22.32
CA TYR A 57 -0.03 -10.11 23.50
C TYR A 57 -1.17 -11.08 23.83
N ASP A 58 -1.47 -12.04 22.96
CA ASP A 58 -2.55 -13.04 23.10
C ASP A 58 -3.82 -12.48 23.78
N PRO A 59 -4.54 -11.51 23.20
CA PRO A 59 -5.58 -10.78 23.92
C PRO A 59 -6.80 -11.64 24.27
N MET A 60 -7.37 -11.41 25.45
CA MET A 60 -8.69 -11.96 25.78
C MET A 60 -9.83 -11.19 25.10
N VAL A 61 -9.63 -9.89 24.83
CA VAL A 61 -10.63 -9.00 24.22
C VAL A 61 -9.97 -8.02 23.26
N ILE A 62 -10.59 -7.84 22.09
CA ILE A 62 -10.15 -6.86 21.09
C ILE A 62 -11.28 -5.85 20.84
N ILE A 63 -10.98 -4.57 21.04
CA ILE A 63 -11.92 -3.45 20.90
C ILE A 63 -11.59 -2.70 19.61
N VAL A 64 -12.60 -2.52 18.74
CA VAL A 64 -12.43 -1.86 17.44
C VAL A 64 -13.51 -0.81 17.20
N THR A 65 -13.23 0.12 16.27
CA THR A 65 -14.26 1.05 15.76
C THR A 65 -15.27 0.33 14.86
N PRO A 66 -16.48 0.89 14.65
CA PRO A 66 -17.49 0.28 13.78
C PRO A 66 -17.04 0.43 12.33
N ASN A 67 -17.29 -0.61 11.53
CA ASN A 67 -16.93 -0.64 10.12
C ASN A 67 -17.51 0.59 9.39
N LYS A 68 -16.65 1.53 8.99
CA LYS A 68 -16.96 2.37 7.83
C LYS A 68 -16.43 1.60 6.64
N LEU A 69 -17.31 1.19 5.72
CA LEU A 69 -16.86 0.90 4.36
C LEU A 69 -16.05 2.12 3.89
N ALA A 70 -14.74 1.95 3.72
CA ALA A 70 -13.99 2.89 2.91
C ALA A 70 -14.62 2.85 1.50
N PRO A 71 -14.70 3.98 0.78
CA PRO A 71 -15.23 4.03 -0.60
C PRO A 71 -14.60 3.03 -1.58
N ASP A 72 -13.47 2.44 -1.19
CA ASP A 72 -12.59 1.60 -1.98
C ASP A 72 -12.55 0.11 -1.54
N GLY A 73 -13.41 -0.31 -0.60
CA GLY A 73 -13.57 -1.74 -0.25
C GLY A 73 -12.34 -2.40 0.38
N MET A 74 -11.44 -1.63 0.98
CA MET A 74 -10.27 -2.14 1.70
C MET A 74 -10.66 -2.72 3.06
N VAL A 75 -10.02 -3.84 3.38
CA VAL A 75 -10.13 -4.63 4.61
C VAL A 75 -9.54 -3.79 5.74
N GLY A 76 -10.35 -3.49 6.75
CA GLY A 76 -9.91 -2.74 7.91
C GLY A 76 -9.46 -3.63 9.06
N VAL A 77 -8.83 -3.07 10.09
CA VAL A 77 -8.44 -3.78 11.31
C VAL A 77 -9.62 -4.51 11.96
N SER A 78 -10.83 -3.94 11.88
CA SER A 78 -12.04 -4.60 12.37
C SER A 78 -12.36 -5.91 11.62
N GLU A 79 -12.15 -5.97 10.30
CA GLU A 79 -12.36 -7.18 9.50
C GLU A 79 -11.22 -8.20 9.68
N LEU A 80 -9.99 -7.74 9.98
CA LEU A 80 -8.90 -8.62 10.42
C LEU A 80 -9.29 -9.40 11.68
N VAL A 81 -9.85 -8.71 12.67
CA VAL A 81 -10.24 -9.34 13.94
C VAL A 81 -11.31 -10.39 13.69
N ASP A 82 -12.32 -10.07 12.86
CA ASP A 82 -13.38 -11.01 12.47
C ASP A 82 -12.84 -12.28 11.80
N ARG A 83 -11.74 -12.15 11.04
CA ARG A 83 -11.20 -13.25 10.25
C ARG A 83 -10.21 -14.14 11.00
N PHE A 84 -9.25 -13.53 11.69
CA PHE A 84 -8.08 -14.23 12.22
C PHE A 84 -8.13 -14.43 13.72
N TYR A 85 -9.02 -13.73 14.43
CA TYR A 85 -9.19 -13.81 15.88
C TYR A 85 -10.65 -14.06 16.25
N ALA A 86 -11.35 -14.89 15.47
CA ALA A 86 -12.78 -15.20 15.68
C ALA A 86 -13.07 -15.87 17.02
N THR A 87 -12.07 -16.51 17.63
CA THR A 87 -12.14 -17.12 18.96
C THR A 87 -12.02 -16.09 20.10
N VAL A 88 -11.44 -14.92 19.82
CA VAL A 88 -11.25 -13.83 20.79
C VAL A 88 -12.49 -12.95 20.82
N LYS A 89 -12.92 -12.49 22.00
CA LYS A 89 -14.10 -11.63 22.14
C LYS A 89 -13.83 -10.28 21.48
N LYS A 90 -14.49 -10.04 20.34
CA LYS A 90 -14.48 -8.75 19.65
C LYS A 90 -15.55 -7.83 20.21
N VAL A 91 -15.18 -6.58 20.50
CA VAL A 91 -16.09 -5.52 20.96
C VAL A 91 -16.03 -4.35 19.97
N VAL A 92 -17.21 -3.92 19.51
CA VAL A 92 -17.32 -2.76 18.61
C VAL A 92 -17.83 -1.57 19.40
N MET A 93 -17.05 -0.49 19.47
CA MET A 93 -17.44 0.75 20.12
C MET A 93 -17.55 1.88 19.10
N GLY A 94 -18.50 2.80 19.30
CA GLY A 94 -18.67 3.97 18.42
C GLY A 94 -17.39 4.81 18.32
N ARG A 95 -17.12 5.40 17.14
CA ARG A 95 -15.90 6.23 16.93
C ARG A 95 -15.73 7.35 17.95
N GLY A 96 -16.81 7.92 18.49
CA GLY A 96 -16.74 8.92 19.55
C GLY A 96 -16.16 8.43 20.89
N CYS A 97 -15.95 7.11 21.05
CA CYS A 97 -15.22 6.53 22.17
C CYS A 97 -13.71 6.45 21.93
N PHE A 98 -13.27 6.51 20.67
CA PHE A 98 -11.88 6.55 20.27
C PHE A 98 -11.45 8.01 20.09
N ASP A 99 -11.27 8.67 21.21
CA ASP A 99 -11.04 10.11 21.32
C ASP A 99 -9.61 10.31 21.84
N ASP A 100 -8.74 10.80 20.96
CA ASP A 100 -7.31 11.02 21.23
C ASP A 100 -7.09 12.03 22.35
N THR A 101 -7.90 13.11 22.39
CA THR A 101 -7.87 14.09 23.48
C THR A 101 -8.23 13.48 24.83
N LYS A 102 -9.25 12.63 24.91
CA LYS A 102 -9.59 11.92 26.15
C LYS A 102 -8.54 10.89 26.53
N GLY A 103 -8.00 10.16 25.57
CA GLY A 103 -6.93 9.19 25.79
C GLY A 103 -5.67 9.83 26.36
N ALA A 104 -5.29 10.99 25.85
CA ALA A 104 -4.19 11.81 26.36
C ALA A 104 -4.37 12.20 27.83
N VAL A 105 -5.57 12.68 28.19
CA VAL A 105 -5.92 13.04 29.58
C VAL A 105 -5.90 11.81 30.48
N LEU A 106 -6.43 10.67 30.02
CA LEU A 106 -6.41 9.42 30.79
C LEU A 106 -4.99 8.95 31.07
N ILE A 107 -4.11 8.95 30.07
CA ILE A 107 -2.71 8.55 30.30
C ILE A 107 -2.02 9.50 31.27
N LYS A 108 -2.25 10.82 31.16
CA LYS A 108 -1.69 11.82 32.07
C LYS A 108 -2.10 11.57 33.53
N ASN A 109 -3.34 11.14 33.75
CA ASN A 109 -3.89 10.93 35.09
C ASN A 109 -3.56 9.55 35.66
N LEU A 110 -3.56 8.51 34.81
CA LEU A 110 -3.42 7.11 35.22
C LEU A 110 -1.97 6.62 35.28
N ALA A 111 -1.05 7.22 34.50
CA ALA A 111 0.35 6.83 34.48
C ALA A 111 1.05 7.09 35.82
N ALA A 112 1.82 6.11 36.29
CA ALA A 112 2.69 6.22 37.46
C ALA A 112 3.67 7.40 37.31
N LYS A 113 4.04 8.02 38.43
CA LYS A 113 4.90 9.22 38.48
C LYS A 113 6.38 8.89 38.23
N GLU A 114 6.67 8.12 37.20
CA GLU A 114 8.03 7.81 36.75
C GLU A 114 8.49 8.72 35.60
N PRO A 115 9.82 8.85 35.38
CA PRO A 115 10.40 9.76 34.38
C PRO A 115 9.93 9.51 32.93
N SER A 116 9.52 8.28 32.61
CA SER A 116 8.97 7.88 31.31
C SER A 116 7.62 8.55 30.99
N ALA A 117 6.89 9.03 32.01
CA ALA A 117 5.64 9.78 31.85
C ALA A 117 5.86 11.30 31.64
N LEU A 118 7.06 11.84 31.87
CA LEU A 118 7.32 13.28 31.78
C LEU A 118 7.48 13.83 30.34
N GLY A 119 7.52 12.96 29.33
CA GLY A 119 7.54 13.37 27.91
C GLY A 119 6.15 13.59 27.29
N LEU A 120 5.07 13.23 27.99
CA LEU A 120 3.71 13.09 27.46
C LEU A 120 3.18 14.33 26.72
N ASP A 121 3.49 15.55 27.20
CA ASP A 121 2.99 16.80 26.62
C ASP A 121 3.55 17.09 25.20
N THR A 122 4.64 16.43 24.79
CA THR A 122 5.32 16.66 23.49
C THR A 122 4.87 15.69 22.40
N TYR A 123 4.41 14.49 22.76
CA TYR A 123 4.15 13.38 21.84
C TYR A 123 2.67 13.21 21.44
N TYR A 124 1.76 13.98 22.04
CA TYR A 124 0.31 13.83 21.84
C TYR A 124 -0.14 13.98 20.37
N LYS A 125 0.56 14.78 19.57
CA LYS A 125 0.22 14.98 18.14
C LYS A 125 0.71 13.84 17.24
N GLN A 126 1.74 13.11 17.66
CA GLN A 126 2.39 12.08 16.82
C GLN A 126 1.73 10.71 17.01
N TYR A 127 1.22 10.40 18.20
CA TYR A 127 0.65 9.10 18.54
C TYR A 127 -0.88 9.11 18.76
N TYR A 128 -1.57 9.99 18.07
CA TYR A 128 -3.01 10.24 18.26
C TYR A 128 -3.88 8.98 18.09
N LEU A 129 -3.48 8.00 17.26
CA LEU A 129 -4.25 6.77 17.07
C LEU A 129 -4.12 5.81 18.26
N CYS A 130 -2.92 5.61 18.81
CA CYS A 130 -2.80 4.76 19.99
C CYS A 130 -3.46 5.41 21.21
N LEU A 131 -3.44 6.75 21.33
CA LEU A 131 -4.15 7.49 22.38
C LEU A 131 -5.68 7.31 22.25
N ALA A 132 -6.20 7.42 21.03
CA ALA A 132 -7.60 7.15 20.75
C ALA A 132 -7.97 5.69 21.08
N ALA A 133 -7.09 4.73 20.79
CA ALA A 133 -7.26 3.34 21.20
C ALA A 133 -7.25 3.18 22.73
N THR A 134 -6.40 3.91 23.45
CA THR A 134 -6.37 3.91 24.92
C THR A 134 -7.71 4.37 25.50
N ALA A 135 -8.28 5.45 24.98
CA ALA A 135 -9.56 5.97 25.47
C ALA A 135 -10.67 4.91 25.39
N ALA A 136 -10.74 4.18 24.29
CA ALA A 136 -11.71 3.10 24.11
C ALA A 136 -11.39 1.90 25.01
N THR A 137 -10.11 1.53 25.13
CA THR A 137 -9.64 0.38 25.92
C THR A 137 -9.96 0.54 27.39
N ILE A 138 -9.57 1.67 27.99
CA ILE A 138 -9.83 1.96 29.39
C ILE A 138 -11.34 2.08 29.63
N LYS A 139 -12.06 2.85 28.80
CA LYS A 139 -13.51 3.01 28.94
C LYS A 139 -14.27 1.69 28.91
N TRP A 140 -13.88 0.77 28.02
CA TRP A 140 -14.51 -0.55 27.97
C TRP A 140 -14.15 -1.41 29.18
N THR A 141 -12.88 -1.41 29.58
CA THR A 141 -12.43 -2.17 30.76
C THR A 141 -13.18 -1.70 32.01
N GLU A 142 -13.32 -0.39 32.21
CA GLU A 142 -14.05 0.15 33.35
C GLU A 142 -15.54 -0.24 33.32
N ALA A 143 -16.17 -0.19 32.15
CA ALA A 143 -17.58 -0.52 31.99
C ALA A 143 -17.88 -2.03 32.12
N GLU A 144 -17.06 -2.91 31.53
CA GLU A 144 -17.32 -4.35 31.48
C GLU A 144 -16.79 -5.07 32.72
N LYS A 145 -15.63 -4.68 33.25
CA LYS A 145 -15.04 -5.32 34.44
C LYS A 145 -15.49 -4.68 35.74
N GLY A 146 -16.14 -3.50 35.68
CA GLY A 146 -16.60 -2.78 36.86
C GLY A 146 -15.47 -2.28 37.76
N VAL A 147 -14.29 -2.03 37.18
CA VAL A 147 -13.08 -1.58 37.89
C VAL A 147 -12.76 -0.15 37.47
N ILE A 148 -12.42 0.72 38.41
CA ILE A 148 -11.89 2.06 38.09
C ILE A 148 -10.38 2.01 38.26
N VAL A 149 -9.65 2.42 37.22
CA VAL A 149 -8.19 2.48 37.32
C VAL A 149 -7.83 3.70 38.17
N THR A 150 -7.09 3.48 39.25
CA THR A 150 -6.67 4.58 40.14
C THR A 150 -5.66 5.48 39.44
N ASN A 151 -5.68 6.78 39.75
CA ASN A 151 -4.67 7.69 39.22
C ASN A 151 -3.26 7.29 39.66
N HIS A 152 -2.29 7.47 38.77
CA HIS A 152 -0.87 7.15 38.99
C HIS A 152 -0.54 5.69 39.35
N SER A 153 -1.39 4.74 38.95
CA SER A 153 -1.17 3.32 39.25
C SER A 153 -0.75 2.48 38.04
N LEU A 154 -0.83 3.01 36.81
CA LEU A 154 -0.47 2.27 35.60
C LEU A 154 0.98 2.48 35.19
N LEU A 155 1.68 1.38 34.89
CA LEU A 155 2.94 1.44 34.17
C LEU A 155 2.65 1.63 32.68
N VAL A 156 2.90 2.84 32.15
CA VAL A 156 2.67 3.12 30.73
C VAL A 156 3.99 3.05 29.97
N THR A 157 4.03 2.20 28.94
CA THR A 157 5.19 2.05 28.05
C THR A 157 4.80 2.34 26.62
N PHE A 158 5.67 3.04 25.90
CA PHE A 158 5.52 3.25 24.48
C PHE A 158 6.50 2.34 23.74
N ASN A 159 5.97 1.30 23.09
CA ASN A 159 6.77 0.31 22.39
C ASN A 159 6.82 0.67 20.89
N GLY A 160 8.02 0.95 20.38
CA GLY A 160 8.33 0.83 18.96
C GLY A 160 8.44 -0.65 18.53
N SER A 161 8.44 -0.93 17.23
CA SER A 161 8.55 -2.29 16.66
C SER A 161 9.89 -2.97 17.02
N PHE A 162 9.87 -4.12 17.71
CA PHE A 162 11.03 -4.76 18.35
C PHE A 162 12.24 -5.07 17.43
N ASP A 163 12.03 -5.51 16.19
CA ASP A 163 13.11 -5.94 15.26
C ASP A 163 13.69 -4.81 14.39
N HIS A 164 13.29 -3.57 14.66
CA HIS A 164 13.69 -2.40 13.90
C HIS A 164 14.31 -1.33 14.80
N MET A 165 15.21 -0.54 14.23
CA MET A 165 15.71 0.67 14.88
C MET A 165 14.54 1.63 15.10
N ASN A 166 14.36 2.07 16.34
CA ASN A 166 13.35 3.06 16.68
C ASN A 166 13.87 4.44 16.30
N ILE A 167 13.14 5.15 15.46
CA ILE A 167 13.39 6.54 15.12
C ILE A 167 12.18 7.34 15.62
N ASP A 168 12.39 8.26 16.55
CA ASP A 168 11.31 9.13 17.01
C ASP A 168 10.87 10.08 15.88
N ALA A 169 9.63 10.54 15.93
CA ALA A 169 9.08 11.35 14.84
C ALA A 169 9.74 12.74 14.69
N THR A 170 10.40 13.26 15.73
CA THR A 170 11.20 14.50 15.60
C THR A 170 12.45 14.21 14.78
N SER A 171 13.15 13.10 15.03
CA SER A 171 14.28 12.63 14.22
C SER A 171 13.85 12.34 12.78
N VAL A 172 12.70 11.71 12.54
CA VAL A 172 12.16 11.49 11.17
C VAL A 172 11.98 12.81 10.40
N GLN A 173 11.51 13.86 11.07
CA GLN A 173 11.31 15.18 10.47
C GLN A 173 12.62 15.94 10.28
N ASN A 174 13.49 15.97 11.30
CA ASN A 174 14.76 16.69 11.28
C ASN A 174 15.74 16.10 10.24
N LEU A 175 15.71 14.78 10.08
CA LEU A 175 16.49 14.06 9.07
C LEU A 175 15.82 14.06 7.69
N GLU A 176 14.65 14.70 7.55
CA GLU A 176 13.85 14.74 6.33
C GLU A 176 13.74 13.35 5.67
N ILE A 177 13.47 12.30 6.47
CA ILE A 177 13.47 10.91 5.99
C ILE A 177 12.37 10.74 4.94
N ILE A 178 11.18 11.28 5.22
CA ILE A 178 9.99 11.08 4.40
C ILE A 178 9.54 12.35 3.68
N GLU A 179 9.39 13.45 4.40
CA GLU A 179 8.97 14.75 3.87
C GLU A 179 10.03 15.80 4.23
N PRO A 180 10.29 16.78 3.35
CA PRO A 180 11.21 17.87 3.67
C PRO A 180 10.56 18.84 4.67
N LEU A 181 11.38 19.37 5.59
CA LEU A 181 10.95 20.31 6.63
C LEU A 181 10.76 21.72 6.06
N HIS A 182 11.62 22.14 5.11
CA HIS A 182 11.57 23.46 4.50
C HIS A 182 11.32 23.40 2.98
N SER A 183 10.10 23.68 2.53
CA SER A 183 9.80 23.73 1.09
C SER A 183 10.18 25.06 0.40
N THR A 184 10.57 26.08 1.16
CA THR A 184 10.66 27.49 0.72
C THR A 184 12.06 28.11 0.79
N LEU A 185 13.03 27.48 1.45
CA LEU A 185 14.39 28.04 1.62
C LEU A 185 15.32 27.78 0.42
N TRP A 186 14.92 26.94 -0.53
CA TRP A 186 15.69 26.64 -1.72
C TRP A 186 14.99 27.26 -2.93
N GLY A 187 15.50 28.41 -3.38
CA GLY A 187 14.99 29.24 -4.48
C GLY A 187 15.03 28.60 -5.87
N THR A 188 14.64 27.33 -6.00
CA THR A 188 14.42 26.65 -7.27
C THR A 188 13.04 26.03 -7.28
N SER A 189 12.22 26.49 -8.22
CA SER A 189 11.00 25.80 -8.63
C SER A 189 11.29 24.30 -8.84
N ASN A 190 10.52 23.46 -8.14
CA ASN A 190 10.09 22.12 -8.56
C ASN A 190 10.64 20.79 -8.02
N LYS A 191 11.51 20.69 -7.00
CA LYS A 191 11.71 19.37 -6.34
C LYS A 191 11.86 19.46 -4.82
N LYS A 192 10.77 19.20 -4.11
CA LYS A 192 10.79 18.77 -2.70
C LYS A 192 11.65 17.49 -2.61
N ARG A 193 12.77 17.49 -1.88
CA ARG A 193 13.67 16.33 -1.76
C ARG A 193 13.82 15.94 -0.30
N SER A 194 13.29 14.78 0.05
CA SER A 194 13.56 14.02 1.28
C SER A 194 14.40 12.79 0.92
N LEU A 195 14.93 12.07 1.92
CA LEU A 195 15.63 10.80 1.67
C LEU A 195 14.73 9.82 0.88
N PHE A 196 13.47 9.69 1.28
CA PHE A 196 12.48 8.87 0.58
C PHE A 196 12.28 9.32 -0.87
N HIS A 197 12.12 10.62 -1.14
CA HIS A 197 11.93 11.08 -2.52
C HIS A 197 13.17 10.85 -3.40
N MET A 198 14.37 10.88 -2.82
CA MET A 198 15.61 10.55 -3.53
C MET A 198 15.66 9.07 -3.92
N LEU A 199 15.29 8.18 -3.00
CA LEU A 199 15.34 6.72 -3.20
C LEU A 199 14.10 6.16 -3.93
N LYS A 200 13.00 6.92 -4.04
CA LYS A 200 11.73 6.48 -4.61
C LYS A 200 11.77 6.39 -6.15
N THR A 201 12.45 5.37 -6.66
CA THR A 201 12.50 5.01 -8.08
C THR A 201 11.88 3.64 -8.38
N THR A 202 11.26 3.03 -7.36
CA THR A 202 10.39 1.84 -7.40
C THR A 202 9.32 1.91 -8.49
N LYS A 203 8.94 0.75 -9.05
CA LYS A 203 7.96 0.65 -10.16
C LYS A 203 6.58 0.22 -9.69
N THR A 204 6.50 -0.46 -8.55
CA THR A 204 5.28 -0.99 -7.92
C THR A 204 4.86 -0.16 -6.72
N ILE A 205 3.56 -0.20 -6.39
CA ILE A 205 3.04 0.49 -5.19
C ILE A 205 3.51 -0.23 -3.92
N GLY A 206 3.49 -1.57 -3.93
CA GLY A 206 4.01 -2.39 -2.83
C GLY A 206 5.49 -2.13 -2.53
N GLY A 207 6.36 -2.09 -3.55
CA GLY A 207 7.78 -1.73 -3.37
C GLY A 207 7.99 -0.32 -2.83
N THR A 208 7.16 0.64 -3.28
CA THR A 208 7.16 2.01 -2.74
C THR A 208 6.78 2.05 -1.26
N ARG A 209 5.76 1.28 -0.85
CA ARG A 209 5.33 1.16 0.55
C ARG A 209 6.40 0.49 1.39
N LEU A 210 7.02 -0.57 0.87
CA LEU A 210 8.10 -1.29 1.54
C LEU A 210 9.32 -0.39 1.74
N LEU A 211 9.73 0.37 0.71
CA LEU A 211 10.81 1.35 0.82
C LEU A 211 10.53 2.37 1.93
N ARG A 212 9.33 2.97 1.93
CA ARG A 212 8.94 3.94 2.95
C ARG A 212 9.06 3.35 4.36
N ALA A 213 8.61 2.11 4.54
CA ALA A 213 8.68 1.45 5.84
C ALA A 213 10.11 1.11 6.25
N ASN A 214 10.95 0.61 5.34
CA ASN A 214 12.35 0.31 5.66
C ASN A 214 13.15 1.57 6.04
N LEU A 215 12.78 2.75 5.53
CA LEU A 215 13.39 4.01 5.95
C LEU A 215 12.92 4.50 7.33
N LEU A 216 11.66 4.21 7.69
CA LEU A 216 11.10 4.56 9.00
C LEU A 216 11.45 3.54 10.09
N GLN A 217 11.74 2.32 9.68
CA GLN A 217 12.03 1.17 10.54
C GLN A 217 13.23 0.40 9.97
N PRO A 218 14.45 0.95 10.05
CA PRO A 218 15.65 0.22 9.62
C PRO A 218 15.79 -1.10 10.38
N LEU A 219 16.34 -2.11 9.71
CA LEU A 219 16.51 -3.44 10.30
C LEU A 219 17.59 -3.42 11.39
N LYS A 220 17.44 -4.29 12.40
CA LYS A 220 18.50 -4.61 13.37
C LYS A 220 19.25 -5.91 13.05
N ASP A 221 18.59 -6.83 12.35
CA ASP A 221 19.18 -8.14 12.04
C ASP A 221 20.29 -8.03 10.99
N ILE A 222 21.53 -8.28 11.43
CA ILE A 222 22.75 -8.18 10.61
C ILE A 222 22.73 -9.21 9.48
N GLU A 223 22.18 -10.40 9.69
CA GLU A 223 22.12 -11.43 8.65
C GLU A 223 21.23 -11.00 7.49
N THR A 224 20.02 -10.49 7.78
CA THR A 224 19.12 -9.93 6.75
C THR A 224 19.71 -8.71 6.06
N ILE A 225 20.41 -7.84 6.79
CA ILE A 225 21.08 -6.67 6.20
C ILE A 225 22.17 -7.13 5.22
N ASN A 226 23.05 -8.03 5.64
CA ASN A 226 24.12 -8.55 4.78
C ASN A 226 23.55 -9.29 3.57
N ALA A 227 22.51 -10.10 3.71
CA ALA A 227 21.87 -10.77 2.57
C ALA A 227 21.33 -9.77 1.52
N ARG A 228 20.86 -8.59 1.95
CA ARG A 228 20.45 -7.51 1.03
C ARG A 228 21.64 -6.81 0.40
N LEU A 229 22.71 -6.57 1.15
CA LEU A 229 23.93 -5.98 0.64
C LEU A 229 24.63 -6.91 -0.36
N ASP A 230 24.67 -8.22 -0.12
CA ASP A 230 25.22 -9.23 -1.04
C ASP A 230 24.46 -9.23 -2.37
N CYS A 231 23.13 -9.10 -2.30
CA CYS A 231 22.29 -8.93 -3.48
C CYS A 231 22.62 -7.64 -4.24
N LEU A 232 22.86 -6.52 -3.54
CA LEU A 232 23.27 -5.27 -4.16
C LEU A 232 24.64 -5.38 -4.82
N ASP A 233 25.63 -5.99 -4.17
CA ASP A 233 26.98 -6.18 -4.72
C ASP A 233 26.94 -7.01 -6.01
N GLU A 234 26.11 -8.07 -6.04
CA GLU A 234 25.90 -8.86 -7.24
C GLU A 234 25.24 -8.05 -8.37
N LEU A 235 24.19 -7.28 -8.05
CA LEU A 235 23.51 -6.42 -9.03
C LEU A 235 24.46 -5.36 -9.61
N MET A 236 25.34 -4.79 -8.79
CA MET A 236 26.31 -3.79 -9.23
C MET A 236 27.47 -4.40 -10.03
N SER A 237 27.82 -5.66 -9.76
CA SER A 237 28.86 -6.40 -10.50
C SER A 237 28.36 -7.02 -11.81
N ASN A 238 27.05 -7.25 -11.94
CA ASN A 238 26.43 -7.89 -13.10
C ASN A 238 25.36 -6.98 -13.73
N GLU A 239 25.78 -6.15 -14.68
CA GLU A 239 24.90 -5.21 -15.38
C GLU A 239 23.73 -5.91 -16.10
N GLN A 240 23.98 -7.09 -16.68
CA GLN A 240 22.95 -7.85 -17.39
C GLN A 240 21.83 -8.30 -16.43
N LEU A 241 22.19 -8.75 -15.24
CA LEU A 241 21.23 -9.10 -14.18
C LEU A 241 20.44 -7.87 -13.73
N PHE A 242 21.11 -6.76 -13.44
CA PHE A 242 20.47 -5.51 -13.01
C PHE A 242 19.47 -4.96 -14.03
N PHE A 243 19.91 -4.78 -15.29
CA PHE A 243 19.03 -4.28 -16.35
C PHE A 243 17.92 -5.28 -16.69
N GLY A 244 18.22 -6.59 -16.69
CA GLY A 244 17.25 -7.65 -16.88
C GLY A 244 16.13 -7.60 -15.86
N LEU A 245 16.46 -7.55 -14.56
CA LEU A 245 15.48 -7.45 -13.48
C LEU A 245 14.71 -6.13 -13.52
N SER A 246 15.37 -4.99 -13.75
CA SER A 246 14.67 -3.70 -13.84
C SER A 246 13.65 -3.66 -14.99
N GLN A 247 13.95 -4.29 -16.14
CA GLN A 247 13.01 -4.39 -17.26
C GLN A 247 11.85 -5.34 -16.96
N VAL A 248 12.13 -6.50 -16.37
CA VAL A 248 11.11 -7.49 -16.04
C VAL A 248 10.13 -6.97 -14.97
N LEU A 249 10.63 -6.33 -13.91
CA LEU A 249 9.79 -5.77 -12.83
C LEU A 249 8.80 -4.70 -13.35
N ARG A 250 9.10 -4.02 -14.47
CA ARG A 250 8.15 -3.08 -15.11
C ARG A 250 6.95 -3.76 -15.78
N LYS A 251 7.08 -5.05 -16.14
CA LYS A 251 6.00 -5.83 -16.77
C LYS A 251 4.97 -6.30 -15.76
N PHE A 252 5.34 -6.40 -14.48
CA PHE A 252 4.38 -6.72 -13.42
C PHE A 252 3.41 -5.57 -13.18
N PRO A 253 2.13 -5.86 -12.87
CA PRO A 253 1.19 -4.82 -12.50
C PRO A 253 1.61 -4.05 -11.24
N LYS A 254 1.33 -2.75 -11.22
CA LYS A 254 1.72 -1.87 -10.11
C LYS A 254 1.04 -2.22 -8.78
N GLU A 255 -0.15 -2.82 -8.84
CA GLU A 255 -1.03 -3.14 -7.71
C GLU A 255 -1.04 -4.65 -7.40
N THR A 256 0.02 -5.38 -7.75
CA THR A 256 0.10 -6.84 -7.57
C THR A 256 -0.18 -7.25 -6.11
N ASP A 257 0.36 -6.51 -5.13
CA ASP A 257 0.14 -6.73 -3.68
C ASP A 257 -1.35 -6.63 -3.27
N ARG A 258 -2.07 -5.66 -3.84
CA ARG A 258 -3.51 -5.48 -3.61
C ARG A 258 -4.35 -6.56 -4.27
N VAL A 259 -4.01 -6.92 -5.50
CA VAL A 259 -4.74 -7.90 -6.32
C VAL A 259 -4.77 -9.27 -5.65
N LEU A 260 -3.63 -9.71 -5.12
CA LEU A 260 -3.50 -11.03 -4.49
C LEU A 260 -4.35 -11.12 -3.22
N CYS A 261 -4.48 -10.00 -2.51
CA CYS A 261 -5.37 -9.92 -1.35
C CYS A 261 -6.85 -10.06 -1.71
N HIS A 262 -7.30 -9.74 -2.93
CA HIS A 262 -8.70 -9.96 -3.30
C HIS A 262 -9.08 -11.45 -3.39
N PHE A 263 -8.11 -12.34 -3.69
CA PHE A 263 -8.36 -13.78 -3.77
C PHE A 263 -8.55 -14.43 -2.40
N CYS A 264 -7.99 -13.84 -1.34
CA CYS A 264 -8.12 -14.33 0.05
C CYS A 264 -9.56 -14.23 0.62
N PHE A 265 -10.51 -13.67 -0.13
CA PHE A 265 -11.86 -13.36 0.33
C PHE A 265 -12.85 -14.12 -0.56
N LYS A 266 -13.63 -15.03 0.03
CA LYS A 266 -14.78 -15.66 -0.64
C LYS A 266 -16.04 -14.85 -0.32
N PRO A 267 -16.76 -14.34 -1.33
CA PRO A 267 -18.06 -13.72 -1.10
C PRO A 267 -19.02 -14.70 -0.42
N LYS A 268 -19.68 -14.29 0.66
CA LYS A 268 -20.87 -15.01 1.14
C LYS A 268 -21.96 -14.83 0.08
N LYS A 269 -22.54 -15.94 -0.41
CA LYS A 269 -23.71 -15.91 -1.31
C LYS A 269 -24.87 -15.30 -0.52
N VAL A 270 -25.13 -14.01 -0.72
CA VAL A 270 -26.30 -13.35 -0.13
C VAL A 270 -27.48 -13.66 -1.05
N THR A 271 -28.46 -14.38 -0.52
CA THR A 271 -29.77 -14.62 -1.13
C THR A 271 -30.39 -13.27 -1.52
N ASN A 272 -30.88 -13.19 -2.75
CA ASN A 272 -31.38 -12.00 -3.47
C ASN A 272 -32.09 -10.93 -2.62
N GLY A 273 -31.89 -9.65 -2.97
CA GLY A 273 -32.74 -8.59 -2.45
C GLY A 273 -32.50 -7.16 -2.96
N VAL A 274 -31.40 -6.49 -2.57
CA VAL A 274 -31.46 -5.01 -2.48
C VAL A 274 -30.27 -4.22 -3.05
N LEU A 275 -29.20 -4.83 -3.60
CA LEU A 275 -28.02 -4.05 -4.05
C LEU A 275 -27.43 -4.50 -5.40
N GLY A 276 -28.21 -4.43 -6.50
CA GLY A 276 -27.75 -4.82 -7.84
C GLY A 276 -26.57 -4.00 -8.39
N ILE A 277 -26.47 -2.71 -8.04
CA ILE A 277 -25.38 -1.82 -8.50
C ILE A 277 -24.06 -2.13 -7.80
N ASP A 278 -24.10 -2.46 -6.51
CA ASP A 278 -22.89 -2.82 -5.75
C ASP A 278 -22.37 -4.20 -6.15
N TYR A 279 -23.27 -5.11 -6.55
CA TYR A 279 -22.89 -6.44 -7.01
C TYR A 279 -22.09 -6.38 -8.31
N ALA A 280 -22.56 -5.67 -9.33
CA ALA A 280 -21.84 -5.53 -10.60
C ALA A 280 -20.45 -4.88 -10.44
N ARG A 281 -20.31 -3.90 -9.52
CA ARG A 281 -19.01 -3.28 -9.22
C ARG A 281 -18.06 -4.28 -8.55
N ARG A 282 -18.57 -5.15 -7.68
CA ARG A 282 -17.79 -6.22 -7.05
C ARG A 282 -17.32 -7.25 -8.08
N SER A 283 -18.23 -7.72 -8.93
CA SER A 283 -17.91 -8.64 -10.03
C SER A 283 -16.83 -8.04 -10.93
N GLN A 284 -16.96 -6.75 -11.28
CA GLN A 284 -15.97 -6.02 -12.06
C GLN A 284 -14.58 -6.03 -11.40
N MET A 285 -14.50 -5.81 -10.07
CA MET A 285 -13.23 -5.84 -9.33
C MET A 285 -12.59 -7.23 -9.32
N LEU A 286 -13.39 -8.29 -9.18
CA LEU A 286 -12.92 -9.68 -9.25
C LEU A 286 -12.34 -10.00 -10.64
N ILE A 287 -13.05 -9.66 -11.70
CA ILE A 287 -12.59 -9.85 -13.08
C ILE A 287 -11.28 -9.08 -13.31
N SER A 288 -11.22 -7.82 -12.89
CA SER A 288 -9.99 -7.03 -12.97
C SER A 288 -8.83 -7.69 -12.24
N SER A 289 -9.09 -8.33 -11.10
CA SER A 289 -8.06 -9.00 -10.29
C SER A 289 -7.53 -10.24 -10.98
N ILE A 290 -8.40 -11.03 -11.63
CA ILE A 290 -7.99 -12.20 -12.43
C ILE A 290 -7.16 -11.78 -13.65
N ILE A 291 -7.55 -10.73 -14.36
CA ILE A 291 -6.77 -10.21 -15.49
C ILE A 291 -5.38 -9.74 -15.03
N LEU A 292 -5.31 -9.09 -13.87
CA LEU A 292 -4.04 -8.65 -13.27
C LEU A 292 -3.18 -9.85 -12.83
N LEU A 293 -3.79 -10.89 -12.25
CA LEU A 293 -3.09 -12.13 -11.90
C LEU A 293 -2.55 -12.83 -13.16
N LYS A 294 -3.35 -12.96 -14.23
CA LYS A 294 -2.88 -13.47 -15.53
C LYS A 294 -1.64 -12.72 -15.99
N THR A 295 -1.72 -11.39 -16.01
CA THR A 295 -0.62 -10.51 -16.45
C THR A 295 0.65 -10.72 -15.60
N ALA A 296 0.51 -10.89 -14.28
CA ALA A 296 1.64 -11.15 -13.39
C ALA A 296 2.26 -12.55 -13.65
N LEU A 297 1.43 -13.58 -13.82
CA LEU A 297 1.89 -14.95 -14.09
C LEU A 297 2.54 -15.07 -15.48
N ASP A 298 2.04 -14.33 -16.48
CA ASP A 298 2.64 -14.26 -17.82
C ASP A 298 4.03 -13.59 -17.80
N ALA A 299 4.32 -12.76 -16.79
CA ALA A 299 5.64 -12.15 -16.61
C ALA A 299 6.65 -13.05 -15.86
N LEU A 300 6.19 -14.08 -15.13
CA LEU A 300 7.07 -14.96 -14.35
C LEU A 300 8.14 -15.70 -15.15
N PRO A 301 7.88 -16.23 -16.36
CA PRO A 301 8.93 -16.87 -17.15
C PRO A 301 10.09 -15.93 -17.50
N LEU A 302 9.80 -14.64 -17.67
CA LEU A 302 10.83 -13.62 -17.90
C LEU A 302 11.65 -13.35 -16.64
N LEU A 303 11.00 -13.37 -15.47
CA LEU A 303 11.68 -13.25 -14.17
C LEU A 303 12.60 -14.44 -13.91
N SER A 304 12.13 -15.66 -14.19
CA SER A 304 12.94 -16.88 -14.11
C SER A 304 14.18 -16.79 -15.01
N LYS A 305 14.03 -16.34 -16.26
CA LYS A 305 15.17 -16.15 -17.17
C LYS A 305 16.17 -15.12 -16.65
N ALA A 306 15.71 -14.04 -16.01
CA ALA A 306 16.58 -13.00 -15.47
C ALA A 306 17.33 -13.47 -14.21
N LEU A 307 16.73 -14.31 -13.38
CA LEU A 307 17.28 -14.77 -12.11
C LEU A 307 18.10 -16.07 -12.20
N LYS A 308 18.06 -16.79 -13.33
CA LYS A 308 18.61 -18.14 -13.46
C LYS A 308 20.08 -18.28 -13.03
N ASP A 309 20.89 -17.26 -13.33
CA ASP A 309 22.34 -17.29 -13.06
C ASP A 309 22.72 -16.43 -11.83
N ALA A 310 21.74 -16.01 -11.02
CA ALA A 310 21.99 -15.25 -9.80
C ALA A 310 22.58 -16.15 -8.70
N LYS A 311 23.51 -15.59 -7.92
CA LYS A 311 24.36 -16.30 -6.95
C LYS A 311 24.18 -15.82 -5.51
N SER A 312 23.69 -14.60 -5.31
CA SER A 312 23.41 -14.11 -3.96
C SER A 312 22.30 -14.95 -3.33
N PHE A 313 22.47 -15.26 -2.04
CA PHE A 313 21.56 -16.10 -1.28
C PHE A 313 20.10 -15.63 -1.40
N LEU A 314 19.86 -14.32 -1.35
CA LEU A 314 18.53 -13.73 -1.50
C LEU A 314 17.93 -14.02 -2.87
N LEU A 315 18.67 -13.77 -3.97
CA LEU A 315 18.16 -13.97 -5.32
C LEU A 315 17.99 -15.46 -5.66
N GLU A 316 18.90 -16.31 -5.18
CA GLU A 316 18.79 -17.76 -5.33
C GLU A 316 17.55 -18.31 -4.61
N ASN A 317 17.28 -17.86 -3.39
CA ASN A 317 16.06 -18.23 -2.66
C ASN A 317 14.80 -17.74 -3.37
N VAL A 318 14.84 -16.53 -3.95
CA VAL A 318 13.74 -16.03 -4.78
C VAL A 318 13.55 -16.90 -6.02
N TYR A 319 14.62 -17.32 -6.68
CA TYR A 319 14.54 -18.22 -7.82
C TYR A 319 13.90 -19.58 -7.44
N LYS A 320 14.38 -20.23 -6.37
CA LYS A 320 13.83 -21.51 -5.90
C LYS A 320 12.37 -21.40 -5.46
N SER A 321 12.02 -20.37 -4.69
CA SER A 321 10.67 -20.22 -4.13
C SER A 321 9.61 -19.73 -5.13
N ILE A 322 10.02 -18.94 -6.12
CA ILE A 322 9.11 -18.35 -7.12
C ILE A 322 9.22 -19.05 -8.47
N CYS A 323 10.43 -19.17 -9.02
CA CYS A 323 10.62 -19.59 -10.42
C CYS A 323 10.52 -21.11 -10.61
N GLU A 324 10.97 -21.90 -9.63
CA GLU A 324 10.88 -23.37 -9.67
C GLU A 324 9.57 -23.93 -9.11
N ASN A 325 8.70 -23.05 -8.58
CA ASN A 325 7.45 -23.48 -7.97
C ASN A 325 6.38 -23.78 -9.03
N GLU A 326 6.13 -25.08 -9.24
CA GLU A 326 5.19 -25.59 -10.25
C GLU A 326 3.75 -25.09 -10.08
N LYS A 327 3.37 -24.66 -8.88
CA LYS A 327 2.02 -24.14 -8.61
C LYS A 327 1.70 -22.91 -9.44
N TYR A 328 2.67 -22.03 -9.70
CA TYR A 328 2.43 -20.87 -10.58
C TYR A 328 2.11 -21.29 -12.01
N ALA A 329 2.79 -22.32 -12.54
CA ALA A 329 2.50 -22.85 -13.87
C ALA A 329 1.12 -23.53 -13.92
N SER A 330 0.75 -24.27 -12.87
CA SER A 330 -0.59 -24.86 -12.72
C SER A 330 -1.69 -23.79 -12.70
N ILE A 331 -1.55 -22.75 -11.87
CA ILE A 331 -2.50 -21.63 -11.80
C ILE A 331 -2.60 -20.93 -13.16
N ARG A 332 -1.46 -20.65 -13.80
CA ARG A 332 -1.42 -20.01 -15.12
C ARG A 332 -2.16 -20.82 -16.17
N LYS A 333 -1.95 -22.14 -16.22
CA LYS A 333 -2.65 -23.05 -17.15
C LYS A 333 -4.15 -23.00 -16.95
N ARG A 334 -4.63 -23.08 -15.70
CA ARG A 334 -6.06 -23.06 -15.37
C ARG A 334 -6.72 -21.74 -15.71
N ILE A 335 -6.02 -20.62 -15.50
CA ILE A 335 -6.47 -19.31 -15.99
C ILE A 335 -6.58 -19.34 -17.51
N GLY A 336 -5.57 -19.84 -18.21
CA GLY A 336 -5.55 -19.95 -19.68
C GLY A 336 -6.60 -20.91 -20.25
N GLU A 337 -7.18 -21.82 -19.48
CA GLU A 337 -8.30 -22.67 -19.91
C GLU A 337 -9.61 -21.87 -20.04
N VAL A 338 -9.84 -20.93 -19.12
CA VAL A 338 -11.12 -20.18 -18.99
C VAL A 338 -11.05 -18.76 -19.55
N ILE A 339 -9.94 -18.05 -19.29
CA ILE A 339 -9.71 -16.67 -19.71
C ILE A 339 -9.13 -16.66 -21.12
N ASP A 340 -9.57 -15.71 -21.93
CA ASP A 340 -9.07 -15.53 -23.29
C ASP A 340 -7.63 -14.99 -23.29
N GLU A 341 -6.79 -15.47 -24.21
CA GLU A 341 -5.37 -15.13 -24.25
C GLU A 341 -5.11 -13.67 -24.61
N ASP A 342 -5.98 -13.08 -25.43
CA ASP A 342 -5.87 -11.69 -25.89
C ASP A 342 -6.27 -10.68 -24.82
N VAL A 343 -6.72 -11.16 -23.66
CA VAL A 343 -7.17 -10.32 -22.56
C VAL A 343 -5.98 -9.72 -21.83
N LEU A 344 -5.88 -8.39 -21.89
CA LEU A 344 -4.79 -7.63 -21.30
C LEU A 344 -5.29 -6.58 -20.32
N HIS A 345 -4.50 -6.33 -19.27
CA HIS A 345 -4.79 -5.24 -18.35
C HIS A 345 -4.64 -3.87 -19.05
N ALA A 346 -5.75 -3.16 -19.23
CA ALA A 346 -5.79 -1.83 -19.82
C ALA A 346 -6.06 -0.74 -18.78
N ARG A 347 -5.38 0.41 -18.91
CA ARG A 347 -5.62 1.59 -18.06
C ARG A 347 -6.67 2.55 -18.62
N VAL A 348 -6.93 2.49 -19.93
CA VAL A 348 -7.95 3.33 -20.58
C VAL A 348 -9.32 2.82 -20.14
N PRO A 349 -10.19 3.64 -19.49
CA PRO A 349 -11.35 3.11 -18.78
C PRO A 349 -12.35 2.34 -19.63
N PHE A 350 -12.59 2.75 -20.88
CA PHE A 350 -13.48 2.01 -21.79
C PHE A 350 -12.84 0.71 -22.28
N VAL A 351 -11.55 0.75 -22.64
CA VAL A 351 -10.81 -0.47 -23.04
C VAL A 351 -10.79 -1.47 -21.89
N ALA A 352 -10.56 -1.02 -20.65
CA ALA A 352 -10.62 -1.85 -19.46
C ALA A 352 -11.99 -2.51 -19.28
N ARG A 353 -13.08 -1.76 -19.48
CA ARG A 353 -14.46 -2.30 -19.48
C ARG A 353 -14.64 -3.37 -20.54
N THR A 354 -14.20 -3.12 -21.78
CA THR A 354 -14.28 -4.10 -22.87
C THR A 354 -13.50 -5.36 -22.52
N GLN A 355 -12.25 -5.23 -22.09
CA GLN A 355 -11.40 -6.34 -21.65
C GLN A 355 -12.07 -7.16 -20.53
N GLN A 356 -12.76 -6.52 -19.60
CA GLN A 356 -13.51 -7.18 -18.53
C GLN A 356 -14.77 -7.91 -19.05
N CYS A 357 -15.53 -7.34 -19.99
CA CYS A 357 -16.70 -8.00 -20.57
C CYS A 357 -16.34 -9.22 -21.43
N PHE A 358 -15.17 -9.20 -22.07
CA PHE A 358 -14.65 -10.26 -22.93
C PHE A 358 -13.57 -11.12 -22.26
N ALA A 359 -13.48 -11.08 -20.93
CA ALA A 359 -12.41 -11.77 -20.19
C ALA A 359 -12.44 -13.30 -20.37
N VAL A 360 -13.63 -13.91 -20.35
CA VAL A 360 -13.83 -15.36 -20.48
C VAL A 360 -13.94 -15.76 -21.95
N LYS A 361 -13.41 -16.91 -22.36
CA LYS A 361 -13.52 -17.40 -23.75
C LYS A 361 -14.97 -17.51 -24.22
N ALA A 362 -15.20 -17.33 -25.52
CA ALA A 362 -16.53 -17.49 -26.12
C ALA A 362 -17.05 -18.94 -26.00
N GLY A 363 -18.37 -19.11 -25.89
CA GLY A 363 -19.00 -20.43 -25.84
C GLY A 363 -18.99 -21.13 -24.48
N ILE A 364 -18.37 -20.55 -23.45
CA ILE A 364 -18.40 -21.08 -22.07
C ILE A 364 -19.79 -20.86 -21.43
N ASP A 365 -20.42 -19.71 -21.69
CA ASP A 365 -21.75 -19.37 -21.18
C ASP A 365 -22.58 -18.64 -22.24
N GLY A 366 -23.67 -19.27 -22.69
CA GLY A 366 -24.52 -18.70 -23.74
C GLY A 366 -25.20 -17.39 -23.33
N ILE A 367 -25.48 -17.21 -22.04
CA ILE A 367 -26.11 -15.98 -21.51
C ILE A 367 -25.10 -14.83 -21.51
N LEU A 368 -23.85 -15.08 -21.14
CA LEU A 368 -22.74 -14.12 -21.25
C LEU A 368 -22.55 -13.66 -22.70
N ASP A 369 -22.64 -14.57 -23.67
CA ASP A 369 -22.48 -14.23 -25.09
C ASP A 369 -23.66 -13.38 -25.63
N ILE A 370 -24.86 -13.51 -25.06
CA ILE A 370 -25.99 -12.61 -25.35
C ILE A 370 -25.75 -11.23 -24.72
N ALA A 371 -25.29 -11.19 -23.46
CA ALA A 371 -24.96 -9.93 -22.78
C ALA A 371 -23.86 -9.15 -23.50
N ARG A 372 -22.83 -9.85 -24.00
CA ARG A 372 -21.75 -9.28 -24.83
C ARG A 372 -22.26 -8.65 -26.11
N ARG A 373 -23.18 -9.31 -26.81
CA ARG A 373 -23.85 -8.74 -28.00
C ARG A 373 -24.56 -7.43 -27.67
N SER A 374 -25.37 -7.42 -26.61
CA SER A 374 -26.04 -6.20 -26.15
C SER A 374 -25.05 -5.07 -25.80
N PHE A 375 -23.90 -5.40 -25.20
CA PHE A 375 -22.84 -4.44 -24.94
C PHE A 375 -22.20 -3.88 -26.22
N CYS A 376 -21.94 -4.72 -27.21
CA CYS A 376 -21.44 -4.30 -28.53
C CYS A 376 -22.45 -3.42 -29.25
N ASP A 377 -23.70 -3.86 -29.38
CA ASP A 377 -24.75 -3.14 -30.11
C ASP A 377 -24.99 -1.73 -29.51
N THR A 378 -25.01 -1.64 -28.17
CA THR A 378 -25.14 -0.34 -27.50
C THR A 378 -23.89 0.54 -27.67
N SER A 379 -22.70 -0.05 -27.67
CA SER A 379 -21.46 0.70 -27.92
C SER A 379 -21.41 1.23 -29.36
N GLU A 380 -21.80 0.42 -30.33
CA GLU A 380 -21.88 0.80 -31.74
C GLU A 380 -22.92 1.91 -31.95
N ALA A 381 -24.11 1.78 -31.35
CA ALA A 381 -25.15 2.81 -31.40
C ALA A 381 -24.67 4.17 -30.88
N ILE A 382 -23.83 4.19 -29.83
CA ILE A 382 -23.23 5.43 -29.31
C ILE A 382 -22.27 6.05 -30.33
N HIS A 383 -21.44 5.24 -30.99
CA HIS A 383 -20.52 5.73 -32.01
C HIS A 383 -21.26 6.22 -33.26
N ASN A 384 -22.30 5.52 -33.69
CA ASN A 384 -23.18 5.90 -34.79
C ASN A 384 -23.91 7.23 -34.49
N LEU A 385 -24.37 7.43 -33.26
CA LEU A 385 -24.93 8.71 -32.82
C LEU A 385 -23.92 9.86 -32.90
N ALA A 386 -22.67 9.61 -32.50
CA ALA A 386 -21.60 10.60 -32.62
C ALA A 386 -21.32 10.96 -34.08
N THR A 387 -21.27 9.97 -34.98
CA THR A 387 -21.09 10.19 -36.42
C THR A 387 -22.23 11.00 -37.02
N LYS A 388 -23.49 10.63 -36.71
CA LYS A 388 -24.67 11.39 -37.12
C LYS A 388 -24.61 12.86 -36.68
N TYR A 389 -24.17 13.14 -35.46
CA TYR A 389 -24.05 14.52 -34.97
C TYR A 389 -22.87 15.30 -35.57
N ARG A 390 -21.80 14.63 -36.01
CA ARG A 390 -20.73 15.28 -36.78
C ARG A 390 -21.27 15.81 -38.11
N GLU A 391 -22.14 15.03 -38.76
CA GLU A 391 -22.76 15.37 -40.05
C GLU A 391 -23.87 16.42 -39.89
N ASP A 392 -24.88 16.14 -39.05
CA ASP A 392 -26.07 16.97 -38.85
C ASP A 392 -25.72 18.40 -38.40
N PHE A 393 -24.74 18.53 -37.49
CA PHE A 393 -24.34 19.80 -36.89
C PHE A 393 -23.05 20.38 -37.47
N LYS A 394 -22.45 19.73 -38.48
CA LYS A 394 -21.17 20.12 -39.10
C LYS A 394 -20.05 20.33 -38.07
N LEU A 395 -19.90 19.38 -37.14
CA LEU A 395 -18.91 19.39 -36.06
C LEU A 395 -17.83 18.31 -36.30
N PRO A 396 -16.89 18.50 -37.23
CA PRO A 396 -15.98 17.44 -37.67
C PRO A 396 -15.04 16.93 -36.56
N ASN A 397 -14.63 17.80 -35.62
CA ASN A 397 -13.71 17.41 -34.53
C ASN A 397 -14.45 17.02 -33.23
N LEU A 398 -15.74 16.69 -33.29
CA LEU A 398 -16.47 16.20 -32.13
C LEU A 398 -15.89 14.85 -31.69
N LYS A 399 -15.34 14.85 -30.47
CA LYS A 399 -14.76 13.68 -29.82
C LYS A 399 -15.77 13.05 -28.88
N LEU A 400 -15.60 11.74 -28.66
CA LEU A 400 -16.44 10.94 -27.78
C LEU A 400 -15.59 10.32 -26.64
N PRO A 401 -15.02 11.12 -25.73
CA PRO A 401 -14.34 10.61 -24.56
C PRO A 401 -15.29 9.83 -23.62
N PHE A 402 -14.70 8.89 -22.88
CA PHE A 402 -15.39 8.07 -21.90
C PHE A 402 -14.83 8.29 -20.49
N ASN A 403 -15.71 8.34 -19.50
CA ASN A 403 -15.33 8.35 -18.08
C ASN A 403 -16.22 7.38 -17.30
N SER A 404 -15.64 6.59 -16.39
CA SER A 404 -16.33 5.60 -15.57
C SER A 404 -17.53 6.16 -14.78
N ARG A 405 -17.51 7.44 -14.39
CA ARG A 405 -18.60 8.06 -13.62
C ARG A 405 -19.83 8.41 -14.47
N GLN A 406 -19.61 9.05 -15.64
CA GLN A 406 -20.69 9.63 -16.46
C GLN A 406 -20.97 8.87 -17.76
N GLY A 407 -20.11 7.91 -18.13
CA GLY A 407 -20.15 7.24 -19.43
C GLY A 407 -19.49 8.07 -20.53
N PHE A 408 -19.96 7.88 -21.76
CA PHE A 408 -19.54 8.69 -22.90
C PHE A 408 -20.16 10.09 -22.85
N TYR A 409 -19.40 11.07 -23.29
CA TYR A 409 -19.87 12.45 -23.44
C TYR A 409 -19.25 13.07 -24.70
N PHE A 410 -19.88 14.11 -25.21
CA PHE A 410 -19.34 14.85 -26.35
C PHE A 410 -18.33 15.88 -25.88
N SER A 411 -17.18 15.95 -26.55
CA SER A 411 -16.17 16.98 -26.36
C SER A 411 -15.95 17.69 -27.68
N ILE A 412 -16.34 18.96 -27.74
CA ILE A 412 -16.34 19.78 -28.95
C ILE A 412 -15.34 20.93 -28.75
N PRO A 413 -14.35 21.13 -29.64
CA PRO A 413 -13.47 22.29 -29.56
C PRO A 413 -14.25 23.59 -29.67
N GLN A 414 -13.96 24.57 -28.81
CA GLN A 414 -14.69 25.84 -28.79
C GLN A 414 -14.62 26.57 -30.15
N LYS A 415 -13.51 26.40 -30.88
CA LYS A 415 -13.31 26.95 -32.23
C LYS A 415 -14.32 26.47 -33.28
N ASP A 416 -14.90 25.28 -33.09
CA ASP A 416 -15.82 24.67 -34.05
C ASP A 416 -17.28 25.09 -33.78
N ILE A 417 -17.52 25.87 -32.72
CA ILE A 417 -18.85 26.32 -32.32
C ILE A 417 -19.08 27.72 -32.87
N GLN A 418 -19.80 27.79 -33.99
CA GLN A 418 -20.24 29.05 -34.57
C GLN A 418 -21.61 29.43 -33.99
N GLY A 419 -21.62 30.39 -33.07
CA GLY A 419 -22.86 30.86 -32.42
C GLY A 419 -23.30 30.01 -31.23
N LYS A 420 -24.61 29.79 -31.09
CA LYS A 420 -25.21 29.07 -29.96
C LYS A 420 -25.30 27.58 -30.28
N LEU A 421 -24.84 26.72 -29.36
CA LEU A 421 -24.98 25.27 -29.47
C LEU A 421 -26.46 24.89 -29.65
N PRO A 422 -26.77 23.89 -30.50
CA PRO A 422 -28.13 23.38 -30.67
C PRO A 422 -28.78 22.99 -29.34
N SER A 423 -30.08 23.23 -29.20
CA SER A 423 -30.85 22.94 -27.97
C SER A 423 -30.88 21.46 -27.57
N LYS A 424 -30.50 20.55 -28.48
CA LYS A 424 -30.33 19.11 -28.17
C LYS A 424 -29.21 18.83 -27.15
N PHE A 425 -28.20 19.69 -27.08
CA PHE A 425 -27.08 19.52 -26.15
C PHE A 425 -27.48 20.00 -24.74
N ILE A 426 -27.35 19.09 -23.78
CA ILE A 426 -27.61 19.33 -22.36
C ILE A 426 -26.30 19.23 -21.55
N GLN A 427 -26.31 19.71 -20.31
CA GLN A 427 -25.17 19.64 -19.39
C GLN A 427 -23.88 20.22 -20.00
N VAL A 428 -23.99 21.40 -20.60
CA VAL A 428 -22.89 22.07 -21.29
C VAL A 428 -21.93 22.68 -20.26
N LEU A 429 -20.70 22.18 -20.21
CA LEU A 429 -19.64 22.61 -19.30
C LEU A 429 -18.40 22.98 -20.10
N LYS A 430 -17.80 24.14 -19.81
CA LYS A 430 -16.54 24.56 -20.42
C LYS A 430 -15.36 23.92 -19.68
N HIS A 431 -14.48 23.23 -20.40
CA HIS A 431 -13.27 22.64 -19.85
C HIS A 431 -12.06 22.97 -20.74
N GLY A 432 -11.30 23.99 -20.33
CA GLY A 432 -10.21 24.55 -21.14
C GLY A 432 -10.73 25.08 -22.48
N ASN A 433 -10.14 24.60 -23.58
CA ASN A 433 -10.51 24.96 -24.96
C ASN A 433 -11.62 24.08 -25.55
N ASN A 434 -12.18 23.14 -24.78
CA ASN A 434 -13.25 22.25 -25.22
C ASN A 434 -14.54 22.49 -24.41
N ILE A 435 -15.67 22.25 -25.05
CA ILE A 435 -16.99 22.21 -24.42
C ILE A 435 -17.41 20.75 -24.27
N HIS A 436 -17.71 20.36 -23.04
CA HIS A 436 -18.23 19.05 -22.70
C HIS A 436 -19.74 19.12 -22.60
N CYS A 437 -20.45 18.24 -23.30
CA CYS A 437 -21.91 18.20 -23.28
C CYS A 437 -22.43 16.77 -23.47
N SER A 438 -23.71 16.58 -23.18
CA SER A 438 -24.43 15.31 -23.37
C SER A 438 -25.72 15.58 -24.15
N THR A 439 -26.47 14.53 -24.47
CA THR A 439 -27.83 14.62 -25.04
C THR A 439 -28.74 13.59 -24.36
N LEU A 440 -30.06 13.75 -24.47
CA LEU A 440 -31.00 12.76 -23.95
C LEU A 440 -30.82 11.39 -24.61
N GLU A 441 -30.56 11.37 -25.93
CA GLU A 441 -30.27 10.16 -26.70
C GLU A 441 -28.99 9.46 -26.19
N LEU A 442 -27.89 10.23 -26.00
CA LEU A 442 -26.64 9.70 -25.47
C LEU A 442 -26.77 9.22 -24.03
N ALA A 443 -27.51 9.95 -23.19
CA ALA A 443 -27.77 9.56 -21.81
C ALA A 443 -28.51 8.22 -21.72
N SER A 444 -29.55 8.03 -22.56
CA SER A 444 -30.28 6.77 -22.67
C SER A 444 -29.37 5.61 -23.11
N LEU A 445 -28.55 5.82 -24.15
CA LEU A 445 -27.58 4.82 -24.60
C LEU A 445 -26.52 4.49 -23.55
N ASN A 446 -26.03 5.48 -22.80
CA ASN A 446 -25.09 5.27 -21.69
C ASN A 446 -25.68 4.40 -20.58
N VAL A 447 -26.97 4.62 -20.23
CA VAL A 447 -27.67 3.78 -19.25
C VAL A 447 -27.76 2.33 -19.76
N ARG A 448 -28.16 2.13 -21.02
CA ARG A 448 -28.24 0.80 -21.63
C ARG A 448 -26.87 0.10 -21.70
N ASN A 449 -25.83 0.81 -22.13
CA ASN A 449 -24.48 0.26 -22.19
C ASN A 449 -23.94 -0.12 -20.80
N LYS A 450 -24.19 0.72 -19.79
CA LYS A 450 -23.81 0.43 -18.40
C LYS A 450 -24.55 -0.81 -17.88
N SER A 451 -25.83 -0.96 -18.20
CA SER A 451 -26.62 -2.14 -17.83
C SER A 451 -26.10 -3.41 -18.50
N ALA A 452 -25.81 -3.36 -19.81
CA ALA A 452 -25.25 -4.48 -20.55
C ALA A 452 -23.87 -4.92 -20.02
N ALA A 453 -23.00 -3.94 -19.69
CA ALA A 453 -21.71 -4.22 -19.07
C ALA A 453 -21.86 -4.85 -17.67
N ALA A 454 -22.82 -4.38 -16.86
CA ALA A 454 -23.09 -4.95 -15.54
C ALA A 454 -23.52 -6.42 -15.63
N GLU A 455 -24.40 -6.75 -16.59
CA GLU A 455 -24.80 -8.14 -16.83
C GLU A 455 -23.62 -9.01 -17.26
N CYS A 456 -22.76 -8.50 -18.16
CA CYS A 456 -21.53 -9.19 -18.54
C CYS A 456 -20.67 -9.52 -17.30
N TYR A 457 -20.49 -8.57 -16.38
CA TYR A 457 -19.68 -8.81 -15.19
C TYR A 457 -20.26 -9.88 -14.27
N ILE A 458 -21.58 -9.84 -14.06
CA ILE A 458 -22.28 -10.81 -13.22
C ILE A 458 -22.15 -12.22 -13.80
N ARG A 459 -22.44 -12.38 -15.10
CA ARG A 459 -22.30 -13.68 -15.78
C ARG A 459 -20.86 -14.17 -15.81
N THR A 460 -19.90 -13.25 -16.02
CA THR A 460 -18.47 -13.58 -15.99
C THR A 460 -18.04 -14.08 -14.60
N GLU A 461 -18.51 -13.48 -13.50
CA GLU A 461 -18.21 -13.97 -12.14
C GLU A 461 -18.69 -15.41 -11.95
N VAL A 462 -19.88 -15.76 -12.44
CA VAL A 462 -20.42 -17.13 -12.37
C VAL A 462 -19.50 -18.12 -13.10
N CYS A 463 -19.02 -17.77 -14.31
CA CYS A 463 -18.06 -18.61 -15.04
C CYS A 463 -16.73 -18.79 -14.30
N LEU A 464 -16.35 -17.82 -13.47
CA LEU A 464 -15.08 -17.82 -12.76
C LEU A 464 -15.16 -18.46 -11.37
N GLU A 465 -16.34 -18.87 -10.88
CA GLU A 465 -16.51 -19.37 -9.51
C GLU A 465 -15.63 -20.59 -9.23
N ALA A 466 -15.66 -21.60 -10.11
CA ALA A 466 -14.84 -22.80 -9.98
C ALA A 466 -13.35 -22.50 -10.08
N LEU A 467 -12.94 -21.65 -11.03
CA LEU A 467 -11.55 -21.22 -11.17
C LEU A 467 -11.07 -20.52 -9.89
N LEU A 468 -11.85 -19.58 -9.37
CA LEU A 468 -11.52 -18.82 -8.17
C LEU A 468 -11.37 -19.70 -6.94
N ASP A 469 -12.27 -20.66 -6.73
CA ASP A 469 -12.18 -21.59 -5.60
C ASP A 469 -10.89 -22.39 -5.64
N THR A 470 -10.43 -22.73 -6.83
CA THR A 470 -9.22 -23.51 -6.98
C THR A 470 -7.93 -22.67 -6.90
N ILE A 471 -7.96 -21.41 -7.32
CA ILE A 471 -6.86 -20.46 -7.09
C ILE A 471 -6.69 -20.18 -5.59
N ARG A 472 -7.80 -20.18 -4.83
CA ARG A 472 -7.79 -19.95 -3.38
C ARG A 472 -7.06 -21.04 -2.59
N GLU A 473 -7.03 -22.27 -3.10
CA GLU A 473 -6.28 -23.38 -2.48
C GLU A 473 -4.76 -23.08 -2.44
N ASP A 474 -4.26 -22.32 -3.41
CA ASP A 474 -2.84 -21.95 -3.54
C ASP A 474 -2.55 -20.47 -3.20
N VAL A 475 -3.43 -19.82 -2.42
CA VAL A 475 -3.32 -18.38 -2.13
C VAL A 475 -2.03 -17.99 -1.39
N SER A 476 -1.42 -18.91 -0.62
CA SER A 476 -0.17 -18.67 0.10
C SER A 476 1.01 -18.43 -0.84
N VAL A 477 1.03 -19.12 -1.98
CA VAL A 477 2.05 -18.97 -3.01
C VAL A 477 1.88 -17.60 -3.69
N LEU A 478 0.64 -17.19 -3.93
CA LEU A 478 0.34 -15.86 -4.44
C LEU A 478 0.80 -14.74 -3.49
N THR A 479 0.60 -14.86 -2.18
CA THR A 479 1.10 -13.86 -1.21
C THR A 479 2.62 -13.76 -1.20
N LEU A 480 3.31 -14.90 -1.28
CA LEU A 480 4.77 -14.95 -1.38
C LEU A 480 5.29 -14.21 -2.62
N LEU A 481 4.65 -14.41 -3.78
CA LEU A 481 4.98 -13.68 -5.00
C LEU A 481 4.89 -12.16 -4.81
N ALA A 482 3.83 -11.67 -4.14
CA ALA A 482 3.69 -10.24 -3.87
C ALA A 482 4.86 -9.69 -3.05
N GLU A 483 5.21 -10.36 -1.95
CA GLU A 483 6.24 -9.94 -1.03
C GLU A 483 7.60 -9.89 -1.71
N VAL A 484 7.93 -10.93 -2.48
CA VAL A 484 9.16 -11.02 -3.26
C VAL A 484 9.23 -9.91 -4.31
N LEU A 485 8.15 -9.64 -5.05
CA LEU A 485 8.13 -8.56 -6.04
C LEU A 485 8.33 -7.19 -5.39
N CYS A 486 7.76 -6.96 -4.20
CA CYS A 486 7.97 -5.72 -3.46
C CYS A 486 9.43 -5.56 -3.01
N LEU A 487 10.03 -6.65 -2.50
CA LEU A 487 11.43 -6.69 -2.07
C LEU A 487 12.39 -6.44 -3.25
N LEU A 488 12.21 -7.17 -4.35
CA LEU A 488 13.01 -6.99 -5.56
C LEU A 488 12.87 -5.58 -6.13
N ASP A 489 11.66 -5.01 -6.15
CA ASP A 489 11.45 -3.64 -6.64
C ASP A 489 12.15 -2.60 -5.77
N MET A 490 12.17 -2.77 -4.44
CA MET A 490 12.93 -1.91 -3.53
C MET A 490 14.45 -2.04 -3.74
N ILE A 491 14.97 -3.27 -3.80
CA ILE A 491 16.42 -3.49 -3.94
C ILE A 491 16.89 -3.03 -5.33
N VAL A 492 16.25 -3.50 -6.40
CA VAL A 492 16.68 -3.25 -7.79
C VAL A 492 16.35 -1.83 -8.23
N ASN A 493 15.07 -1.44 -8.17
CA ASN A 493 14.65 -0.18 -8.77
C ASN A 493 14.82 1.03 -7.84
N SER A 494 15.02 0.83 -6.53
CA SER A 494 15.40 1.91 -5.61
C SER A 494 16.90 1.88 -5.35
N PHE A 495 17.41 0.95 -4.54
CA PHE A 495 18.79 1.02 -4.06
C PHE A 495 19.85 0.86 -5.17
N ALA A 496 19.82 -0.24 -5.94
CA ALA A 496 20.78 -0.46 -7.03
C ALA A 496 20.66 0.62 -8.13
N HIS A 497 19.45 1.11 -8.41
CA HIS A 497 19.27 2.22 -9.34
C HIS A 497 19.89 3.53 -8.83
N THR A 498 19.76 3.83 -7.53
CA THR A 498 20.41 5.00 -6.94
C THR A 498 21.93 4.89 -7.00
N ILE A 499 22.49 3.71 -6.72
CA ILE A 499 23.95 3.49 -6.79
C ILE A 499 24.44 3.64 -8.24
N SER A 500 23.79 2.96 -9.19
CA SER A 500 24.20 2.97 -10.62
C SER A 500 24.06 4.32 -11.34
N THR A 501 23.23 5.24 -10.85
CA THR A 501 23.04 6.56 -11.46
C THR A 501 23.98 7.63 -10.90
N LYS A 502 24.77 7.30 -9.89
CA LYS A 502 25.75 8.20 -9.26
C LYS A 502 27.15 7.88 -9.77
N PRO A 503 28.10 8.83 -9.66
CA PRO A 503 29.50 8.56 -9.96
C PRO A 503 30.02 7.35 -9.16
N VAL A 504 31.02 6.66 -9.73
CA VAL A 504 31.76 5.58 -9.06
C VAL A 504 32.31 6.10 -7.73
N ASP A 505 32.35 5.24 -6.71
CA ASP A 505 32.84 5.52 -5.34
C ASP A 505 31.97 6.46 -4.47
N ARG A 506 30.69 6.66 -4.82
CA ARG A 506 29.76 7.47 -4.00
C ARG A 506 29.03 6.71 -2.90
N TYR A 507 28.81 5.42 -3.10
CA TYR A 507 28.23 4.53 -2.10
C TYR A 507 29.18 3.36 -1.89
N THR A 508 29.41 3.03 -0.63
CA THR A 508 30.27 1.92 -0.22
C THR A 508 29.47 1.00 0.69
N ARG A 509 29.72 -0.31 0.59
CA ARG A 509 29.12 -1.29 1.49
C ARG A 509 29.58 -1.01 2.93
N PRO A 510 28.66 -0.84 3.90
CA PRO A 510 29.04 -0.66 5.29
C PRO A 510 29.49 -1.99 5.93
N GLU A 511 30.40 -1.91 6.89
CA GLU A 511 30.79 -3.03 7.76
C GLU A 511 30.10 -2.91 9.11
N PHE A 512 29.60 -4.03 9.63
CA PHE A 512 28.90 -4.08 10.92
C PHE A 512 29.76 -4.77 11.97
N THR A 513 29.79 -4.20 13.16
CA THR A 513 30.51 -4.74 14.33
C THR A 513 29.60 -4.71 15.55
N ASP A 514 29.66 -5.74 16.40
CA ASP A 514 28.78 -5.83 17.58
C ASP A 514 29.10 -4.77 18.65
N ASN A 515 30.40 -4.51 18.88
CA ASN A 515 30.88 -3.62 19.96
C ASN A 515 31.90 -2.58 19.46
N GLY A 516 32.07 -2.48 18.14
CA GLY A 516 33.15 -1.70 17.53
C GLY A 516 32.87 -0.19 17.51
N PRO A 517 33.90 0.62 17.25
CA PRO A 517 33.70 2.04 17.03
C PRO A 517 32.89 2.28 15.75
N MET A 518 31.99 3.26 15.78
CA MET A 518 31.34 3.77 14.56
C MET A 518 32.34 4.66 13.83
N ALA A 519 32.80 4.21 12.67
CA ALA A 519 33.73 4.95 11.83
C ALA A 519 33.12 5.22 10.44
N ILE A 520 33.13 6.47 10.02
CA ILE A 520 32.73 6.89 8.68
C ILE A 520 33.90 7.69 8.09
N ASP A 521 34.55 7.13 7.08
CA ASP A 521 35.61 7.81 6.33
C ASP A 521 35.01 8.55 5.13
N ALA A 522 35.34 9.83 4.99
CA ALA A 522 34.86 10.72 3.93
C ALA A 522 33.32 10.71 3.72
N GLY A 523 32.54 10.69 4.81
CA GLY A 523 31.09 10.67 4.82
C GLY A 523 30.45 11.88 4.13
N ARG A 524 29.31 11.65 3.47
CA ARG A 524 28.60 12.68 2.66
C ARG A 524 27.11 12.68 2.95
N HIS A 525 26.50 13.86 2.88
CA HIS A 525 25.07 13.98 3.12
C HIS A 525 24.28 13.64 1.85
N PRO A 526 23.46 12.57 1.83
CA PRO A 526 22.84 12.06 0.59
C PRO A 526 21.91 13.08 -0.08
N ILE A 527 21.11 13.81 0.70
CA ILE A 527 20.20 14.84 0.18
C ILE A 527 20.97 16.06 -0.37
N LEU A 528 21.88 16.64 0.42
CA LEU A 528 22.59 17.88 0.05
C LEU A 528 23.55 17.70 -1.11
N GLU A 529 24.24 16.56 -1.18
CA GLU A 529 25.10 16.24 -2.32
C GLU A 529 24.31 16.17 -3.63
N SER A 530 23.03 15.78 -3.59
CA SER A 530 22.20 15.78 -4.79
C SER A 530 21.85 17.20 -5.29
N ILE A 531 22.09 18.22 -4.47
CA ILE A 531 21.77 19.63 -4.71
C ILE A 531 23.02 20.43 -5.07
N HIS A 532 24.14 20.17 -4.37
CA HIS A 532 25.38 20.90 -4.52
C HIS A 532 26.48 20.02 -5.14
N ASN A 533 27.11 20.51 -6.21
CA ASN A 533 28.19 19.80 -6.88
C ASN A 533 29.49 19.79 -6.06
N ASP A 534 29.72 20.81 -5.22
CA ASP A 534 30.94 20.99 -4.43
C ASP A 534 30.72 20.61 -2.95
N PHE A 535 30.30 19.37 -2.68
CA PHE A 535 30.13 18.87 -1.32
C PHE A 535 31.46 18.32 -0.76
N ILE A 536 31.92 18.87 0.37
CA ILE A 536 33.15 18.45 1.05
C ILE A 536 32.82 17.30 2.02
N PRO A 537 33.42 16.10 1.84
CA PRO A 537 33.20 14.97 2.74
C PRO A 537 33.87 15.17 4.11
N ASN A 538 33.38 14.50 5.15
CA ASN A 538 33.93 14.60 6.51
C ASN A 538 34.03 13.24 7.19
N ASN A 539 35.05 13.08 8.04
CA ASN A 539 35.31 11.85 8.77
C ASN A 539 34.67 11.88 10.15
N ILE A 540 34.20 10.73 10.63
CA ILE A 540 33.60 10.56 11.95
C ILE A 540 34.16 9.30 12.57
N PHE A 541 34.48 9.40 13.86
CA PHE A 541 34.92 8.27 14.66
C PHE A 541 34.32 8.40 16.05
N LEU A 542 33.48 7.44 16.42
CA LEU A 542 32.94 7.30 17.76
C LEU A 542 33.36 5.96 18.32
N SER A 543 33.86 5.94 19.56
CA SER A 543 34.23 4.72 20.27
C SER A 543 33.75 4.81 21.72
N GLU A 544 33.84 3.73 22.49
CA GLU A 544 33.51 3.79 23.93
C GLU A 544 34.34 4.87 24.67
N ALA A 545 35.61 5.04 24.28
CA ALA A 545 36.49 6.08 24.83
C ALA A 545 36.23 7.49 24.27
N SER A 546 35.50 7.61 23.15
CA SER A 546 35.20 8.87 22.46
C SER A 546 33.76 8.84 21.95
N ASN A 547 32.80 8.83 22.87
CA ASN A 547 31.37 8.67 22.60
C ASN A 547 30.61 10.00 22.50
N MET A 548 31.30 11.14 22.69
CA MET A 548 30.72 12.48 22.61
C MET A 548 31.64 13.40 21.80
N VAL A 549 31.09 14.03 20.77
CA VAL A 549 31.81 14.99 19.92
C VAL A 549 31.21 16.38 20.10
N ILE A 550 32.02 17.34 20.55
CA ILE A 550 31.63 18.75 20.67
C ILE A 550 32.07 19.47 19.39
N VAL A 551 31.11 19.81 18.54
CA VAL A 551 31.35 20.57 17.31
C VAL A 551 31.23 22.06 17.62
N MET A 552 32.33 22.80 17.51
CA MET A 552 32.37 24.26 17.63
C MET A 552 32.67 24.88 16.27
N GLY A 553 31.96 25.95 15.92
CA GLY A 553 32.18 26.64 14.65
C GLY A 553 31.45 27.98 14.56
N PRO A 554 31.86 28.86 13.63
CA PRO A 554 31.33 30.22 13.52
C PRO A 554 29.88 30.30 13.03
N ASN A 555 29.31 29.21 12.50
CA ASN A 555 27.94 29.19 11.96
C ASN A 555 27.23 27.85 12.25
N ILE A 556 26.07 27.90 12.90
CA ILE A 556 25.33 26.73 13.45
C ILE A 556 24.83 25.79 12.34
N LEU A 557 24.51 26.31 11.14
CA LEU A 557 24.04 25.48 10.02
C LEU A 557 25.07 24.42 9.60
N VAL A 558 26.37 24.76 9.57
CA VAL A 558 27.42 23.83 9.15
C VAL A 558 27.56 22.68 10.16
N ALA A 559 27.42 22.97 11.45
CA ALA A 559 27.43 21.95 12.51
C ALA A 559 26.21 21.02 12.44
N MET A 560 25.02 21.55 12.14
CA MET A 560 23.80 20.75 11.96
C MET A 560 23.88 19.83 10.72
N PHE A 561 24.45 20.32 9.62
CA PHE A 561 24.64 19.51 8.40
C PHE A 561 25.67 18.41 8.57
N LEU A 562 26.74 18.67 9.31
CA LEU A 562 27.71 17.65 9.70
C LEU A 562 27.02 16.52 10.45
N LEU A 563 26.18 16.83 11.46
CA LEU A 563 25.45 15.86 12.28
C LEU A 563 24.39 15.06 11.50
N ALA A 564 23.61 15.71 10.61
CA ALA A 564 22.62 15.03 9.77
C ALA A 564 23.27 14.11 8.72
N SER A 565 24.45 14.48 8.20
CA SER A 565 25.25 13.64 7.31
C SER A 565 25.71 12.34 7.97
N GLN A 566 25.85 12.31 9.30
CA GLN A 566 26.33 11.14 10.06
C GLN A 566 25.23 10.10 10.30
N LEU A 567 23.98 10.55 10.31
CA LEU A 567 22.81 9.73 10.60
C LEU A 567 22.14 9.20 9.32
N LEU A 568 22.42 9.80 8.16
CA LEU A 568 21.82 9.48 6.87
C LEU A 568 22.81 8.88 5.86
N GLY A 569 24.10 9.18 6.01
CA GLY A 569 25.17 8.87 5.06
C GLY A 569 25.76 7.49 5.24
#